data_AF-A0A8T7E4K4-F1
#
_entry.id   AF-A0A8T7E4K4-F1
#
_cell.length_a   1.000
_cell.length_b   1.000
_cell.length_c   1.000
_cell.angle_alpha   90.00
_cell.angle_beta   90.00
_cell.angle_gamma   90.00
#
_symmetry.space_group_name_H-M   'P 1'
#
loop_
_entity.id
_entity.type
_entity.pdbx_description
1 polymer ?
#
loop_
_entity_poly.entity_id
_entity_poly.type
_entity_poly.pdbx_seq_one_letter_code
_entity_poly.pdbx_strand_id
1 'polypeptide(L)'
;MLLMLGRLAAAWGLSGVIGLLAMAVLRLADVAMAGLDYDLGWQHWGLLIVNACFMAYSEGIKGFQQAFSPRVAARARYLRDNPDVLRGLLAPFFL
;
A
#
# COMPACT_ATOMS: atom_id res chain seq x y z
N MET A 1 -10.60 -27.90 6.57
CA MET A 1 -9.21 -27.78 6.07
C MET A 1 -9.07 -26.73 4.96
N LEU A 2 -9.83 -26.81 3.87
CA LEU A 2 -9.76 -25.86 2.73
C LEU A 2 -10.08 -24.39 3.09
N LEU A 3 -11.06 -24.15 3.98
CA LEU A 3 -11.38 -22.80 4.48
C LEU A 3 -10.23 -22.14 5.26
N MET A 4 -9.40 -22.94 5.96
CA MET A 4 -8.24 -22.40 6.68
C MET A 4 -7.12 -22.04 5.69
N LEU A 5 -6.91 -22.86 4.66
CA LEU A 5 -5.94 -22.59 3.60
C LEU A 5 -6.26 -21.27 2.88
N GLY A 6 -7.52 -21.04 2.49
CA GLY A 6 -7.92 -19.79 1.82
C GLY A 6 -7.69 -18.54 2.69
N ARG A 7 -7.96 -18.62 4.00
CA ARG A 7 -7.69 -17.51 4.93
C ARG A 7 -6.19 -17.24 5.10
N LEU A 8 -5.38 -18.30 5.20
CA LEU A 8 -3.93 -18.18 5.28
C LEU A 8 -3.35 -17.60 3.98
N ALA A 9 -3.84 -18.03 2.81
CA ALA A 9 -3.46 -17.47 1.52
C ALA A 9 -3.78 -15.96 1.42
N ALA A 10 -4.98 -15.55 1.84
CA ALA A 10 -5.37 -14.15 1.85
C ALA A 10 -4.51 -13.31 2.81
N ALA A 11 -4.24 -13.83 4.02
CA ALA A 11 -3.38 -13.16 4.99
C ALA A 11 -1.93 -13.05 4.49
N TRP A 12 -1.40 -14.11 3.89
CA TRP A 12 -0.07 -14.13 3.30
C TRP A 12 0.07 -13.11 2.18
N GLY A 13 -0.87 -13.07 1.24
CA GLY A 13 -0.83 -12.07 0.18
C GLY A 13 -0.98 -10.64 0.67
N LEU A 14 -1.85 -10.40 1.66
CA LEU A 14 -1.99 -9.07 2.27
C LEU A 14 -0.70 -8.62 2.97
N SER A 15 0.02 -9.54 3.60
CA SER A 15 1.33 -9.23 4.21
C SER A 15 2.36 -8.77 3.16
N GLY A 16 2.29 -9.30 1.93
CA GLY A 16 3.10 -8.84 0.81
C GLY A 16 2.80 -7.38 0.43
N VAL A 17 1.52 -7.06 0.27
CA VAL A 17 1.07 -5.68 -0.03
C VAL A 17 1.52 -4.72 1.09
N ILE A 18 1.30 -5.08 2.35
CA ILE A 18 1.72 -4.27 3.51
C ILE A 18 3.25 -4.11 3.53
N GLY A 19 4.00 -5.17 3.27
CA GLY A 19 5.46 -5.13 3.23
C GLY A 19 6.00 -4.19 2.16
N LEU A 20 5.42 -4.22 0.95
CA LEU A 20 5.78 -3.30 -0.13
C LEU A 20 5.47 -1.85 0.22
N LEU A 21 4.29 -1.58 0.80
CA LEU A 21 3.90 -0.23 1.23
C LEU A 21 4.80 0.27 2.35
N ALA A 22 5.09 -0.57 3.36
CA ALA A 22 6.00 -0.23 4.44
C ALA A 22 7.40 0.09 3.92
N MET A 23 7.94 -0.74 3.01
CA MET A 23 9.24 -0.47 2.38
C MET A 23 9.25 0.86 1.62
N ALA A 24 8.20 1.15 0.86
CA ALA A 24 8.08 2.42 0.13
C ALA A 24 8.04 3.61 1.09
N VAL A 25 7.25 3.53 2.16
CA VAL A 25 7.13 4.58 3.18
C VAL A 25 8.45 4.80 3.90
N LEU A 26 9.12 3.74 4.35
CA LEU A 26 10.41 3.84 5.06
C LEU A 26 11.48 4.51 4.18
N ARG A 27 11.58 4.11 2.90
CA ARG A 27 12.53 4.72 1.96
C ARG A 27 12.23 6.19 1.67
N LEU A 28 10.96 6.56 1.56
CA LEU A 28 10.57 7.97 1.38
C LEU A 28 10.74 8.78 2.68
N ALA A 29 10.56 8.16 3.85
CA ALA A 29 10.74 8.81 5.13
C ALA A 29 12.19 9.29 5.32
N ASP A 30 13.18 8.49 4.92
CA ASP A 30 14.60 8.92 4.95
C ASP A 30 14.83 10.19 4.12
N VAL A 31 14.24 10.26 2.92
CA VAL A 31 14.33 11.45 2.05
C VAL A 31 13.61 12.65 2.67
N ALA A 32 12.44 12.43 3.26
CA ALA A 32 11.68 13.49 3.92
C ALA A 32 12.42 14.04 5.14
N MET A 33 13.03 13.18 5.95
CA MET A 33 13.84 13.56 7.11
C MET A 33 15.08 14.36 6.68
N ALA A 34 15.80 13.91 5.66
CA ALA A 34 16.94 14.66 5.11
C ALA A 34 16.51 16.04 4.57
N GLY A 35 15.26 16.18 4.09
CA GLY A 35 14.69 17.45 3.67
C GLY A 35 14.51 18.46 4.81
N LEU A 36 14.35 17.99 6.06
CA LEU A 36 14.18 18.86 7.23
C LEU A 36 15.50 19.50 7.70
N ASP A 37 16.65 18.97 7.27
CA ASP A 37 17.96 19.54 7.59
C ASP A 37 18.27 20.81 6.77
N TYR A 38 17.47 21.11 5.76
CA TYR A 38 17.60 22.31 4.94
C TYR A 38 16.82 23.49 5.52
N ASP A 39 17.38 24.69 5.38
CA ASP A 39 16.69 25.92 5.76
C ASP A 39 15.61 26.28 4.73
N LEU A 40 14.39 25.83 5.00
CA LEU A 40 13.24 26.00 4.10
C LEU A 40 12.60 27.38 4.30
N GLY A 41 12.83 28.28 3.32
CA GLY A 41 12.07 29.52 3.22
C GLY A 41 10.56 29.32 3.07
N TRP A 42 9.78 30.36 3.37
CA TRP A 42 8.31 30.33 3.38
C TRP A 42 7.67 29.87 2.05
N GLN A 43 8.33 30.14 0.91
CA GLN A 43 7.88 29.72 -0.42
C GLN A 43 7.96 28.19 -0.57
N HIS A 44 9.03 27.58 -0.06
CA HIS A 44 9.20 26.13 -0.08
C HIS A 44 8.14 25.44 0.79
N TRP A 45 7.88 25.98 1.98
CA TRP A 45 6.79 25.48 2.83
C TRP A 45 5.42 25.63 2.18
N GLY A 46 5.14 26.77 1.55
CA GLY A 46 3.88 26.99 0.83
C GLY A 46 3.68 25.97 -0.29
N LEU A 47 4.69 25.77 -1.14
CA LEU A 47 4.64 24.76 -2.20
C LEU A 47 4.52 23.34 -1.67
N LEU A 48 5.25 23.01 -0.59
CA LEU A 48 5.20 21.70 0.06
C LEU A 48 3.79 21.40 0.58
N ILE A 49 3.14 22.34 1.26
CA ILE A 49 1.78 22.18 1.79
C ILE A 49 0.78 21.99 0.64
N VAL A 50 0.81 22.85 -0.38
CA VAL A 50 -0.11 22.75 -1.53
C VAL A 50 0.06 21.41 -2.24
N ASN A 51 1.31 21.01 -2.50
CA ASN A 51 1.61 19.74 -3.14
C ASN A 51 1.22 18.53 -2.28
N ALA A 52 1.45 18.59 -0.96
CA ALA A 52 1.05 17.53 -0.03
C ALA A 52 -0.48 17.34 -0.03
N CYS A 53 -1.25 18.43 0.02
CA CYS A 53 -2.71 18.38 -0.08
C CYS A 53 -3.18 17.79 -1.41
N PHE A 54 -2.56 18.21 -2.52
CA PHE A 54 -2.87 17.69 -3.85
C PHE A 54 -2.57 16.18 -3.95
N MET A 55 -1.41 15.73 -3.47
CA MET A 55 -1.01 14.32 -3.48
C MET A 55 -1.88 13.48 -2.55
N ALA A 56 -2.22 13.99 -1.36
CA ALA A 56 -3.10 13.30 -0.43
C ALA A 56 -4.48 13.00 -1.06
N TYR A 57 -5.02 13.95 -1.83
CA TYR A 57 -6.27 13.73 -2.54
C TYR A 57 -6.11 12.82 -3.77
N SER A 58 -5.20 13.18 -4.68
CA SER A 58 -5.05 12.51 -5.97
C SER A 58 -4.54 11.08 -5.84
N GLU A 59 -3.47 10.89 -5.06
CA GLU A 59 -2.85 9.57 -4.87
C GLU A 59 -3.43 8.86 -3.65
N GLY A 60 -3.64 9.55 -2.52
CA GLY A 60 -4.14 8.91 -1.30
C GLY A 60 -5.62 8.50 -1.38
N ILE A 61 -6.50 9.43 -1.71
CA ILE A 61 -7.94 9.15 -1.74
C ILE A 61 -8.33 8.50 -3.06
N LYS A 62 -8.10 9.18 -4.18
CA LYS A 62 -8.60 8.74 -5.49
C LYS A 62 -7.82 7.53 -6.02
N GLY A 63 -6.49 7.58 -5.99
CA GLY A 63 -5.63 6.50 -6.47
C GLY A 63 -5.64 5.29 -5.54
N PHE A 64 -5.31 5.50 -4.28
CA PHE A 64 -5.08 4.42 -3.33
C PHE A 64 -6.41 3.92 -2.75
N GLN A 65 -7.18 4.77 -2.06
CA GLN A 65 -8.38 4.27 -1.36
C GLN A 65 -9.53 3.87 -2.29
N GLN A 66 -9.80 4.64 -3.34
CA GLN A 66 -10.95 4.36 -4.20
C GLN A 66 -10.65 3.34 -5.30
N ALA A 67 -9.39 3.22 -5.74
CA ALA A 67 -9.03 2.30 -6.83
C ALA A 67 -8.16 1.12 -6.37
N PHE A 68 -7.06 1.34 -5.65
CA PHE A 68 -6.16 0.25 -5.24
C PHE A 68 -6.76 -0.65 -4.13
N SER A 69 -7.15 -0.08 -2.99
CA SER A 69 -7.68 -0.83 -1.84
C SER A 69 -8.83 -1.78 -2.17
N PRO A 70 -9.86 -1.38 -2.98
CA PRO A 70 -10.97 -2.27 -3.29
C PRO A 70 -10.56 -3.45 -4.17
N ARG A 71 -9.57 -3.27 -5.07
CA ARG A 71 -9.02 -4.36 -5.90
C ARG A 71 -8.27 -5.37 -5.05
N VAL A 72 -7.43 -4.90 -4.12
CA VAL A 72 -6.73 -5.76 -3.14
C VAL A 72 -7.74 -6.52 -2.29
N ALA A 73 -8.75 -5.85 -1.73
CA ALA A 73 -9.79 -6.49 -0.93
C ALA A 73 -10.59 -7.55 -1.71
N ALA A 74 -10.93 -7.27 -2.97
CA ALA A 74 -11.63 -8.22 -3.85
C ALA A 74 -10.76 -9.46 -4.16
N ARG A 75 -9.47 -9.27 -4.43
CA ARG A 75 -8.51 -10.37 -4.66
C ARG A 75 -8.26 -11.21 -3.41
N ALA A 76 -8.17 -10.58 -2.24
CA ALA A 76 -8.04 -11.29 -0.96
C ALA A 76 -9.30 -12.14 -0.67
N ARG A 77 -10.49 -11.59 -0.93
CA ARG A 77 -11.75 -12.34 -0.83
C ARG A 77 -11.76 -13.52 -1.82
N TYR A 78 -11.29 -13.32 -3.05
CA TYR A 78 -11.22 -14.38 -4.05
C TYR A 78 -10.33 -15.54 -3.61
N LEU A 79 -9.13 -15.26 -3.06
CA LEU A 79 -8.23 -16.29 -2.51
C LEU A 79 -8.84 -17.06 -1.33
N ARG A 80 -9.62 -16.37 -0.49
CA ARG A 80 -10.34 -16.99 0.62
C ARG A 80 -11.42 -17.95 0.13
N ASP A 81 -12.19 -17.53 -0.88
CA ASP A 81 -13.37 -18.26 -1.36
C ASP A 81 -13.00 -19.36 -2.37
N ASN A 82 -11.82 -19.28 -3.01
CA ASN A 82 -11.30 -20.27 -3.96
C ASN A 82 -9.93 -20.81 -3.51
N PRO A 83 -9.90 -21.66 -2.48
CA PRO A 83 -8.65 -22.17 -1.91
C PRO A 83 -7.91 -23.05 -2.92
N ASP A 84 -6.71 -22.60 -3.31
CA ASP A 84 -5.79 -23.31 -4.18
C ASP A 84 -4.37 -23.15 -3.63
N VAL A 85 -3.59 -24.23 -3.64
CA VAL A 85 -2.25 -24.28 -3.03
C VAL A 85 -1.27 -23.40 -3.82
N LEU A 86 -1.33 -23.45 -5.16
CA LEU A 86 -0.42 -22.68 -6.02
C LEU A 86 -0.68 -21.18 -5.89
N ARG A 87 -1.95 -20.76 -5.97
CA ARG A 87 -2.34 -19.36 -5.71
C ARG A 87 -2.03 -18.91 -4.29
N GLY A 88 -2.13 -19.83 -3.32
CA GLY A 88 -1.76 -19.57 -1.93
C GLY A 88 -0.27 -19.22 -1.79
N LEU A 89 0.62 -19.98 -2.41
CA LEU A 89 2.06 -19.73 -2.37
C LEU A 89 2.43 -18.39 -3.04
N LEU A 90 1.81 -18.11 -4.19
CA LEU A 90 2.03 -16.89 -4.97
C LEU A 90 1.14 -15.70 -4.56
N ALA A 91 0.40 -15.81 -3.45
CA ALA A 91 -0.57 -14.80 -3.02
C ALA A 91 0.00 -13.36 -2.93
N PRO A 92 1.24 -13.13 -2.46
CA PRO A 92 1.85 -11.79 -2.42
C PRO A 92 2.03 -11.13 -3.79
N PHE A 93 2.20 -11.92 -4.85
CA PHE A 93 2.37 -11.41 -6.22
C PHE A 93 1.05 -11.29 -6.97
N PHE A 94 0.01 -11.96 -6.47
CA PHE A 94 -1.33 -11.95 -7.07
C PHE A 94 -2.18 -10.76 -6.60
N LEU A 95 -2.06 -10.42 -5.31
CA LEU A 95 -2.83 -9.37 -4.65
C LEU A 95 -2.43 -7.98 -5.15
#